data_AF-A0A973M2W7-F1
#
_entry.id   AF-A0A973M2W7-F1
#
_cell.length_a   1.000
_cell.length_b   1.000
_cell.length_c   1.000
_cell.angle_alpha   90.00
_cell.angle_beta   90.00
_cell.angle_gamma   90.00
#
_symmetry.space_group_name_H-M   'P 1'
#
loop_
_entity.id
_entity.type
_entity.pdbx_description
1 polymer ?
#
loop_
_entity_poly.entity_id
_entity_poly.type
_entity_poly.pdbx_seq_one_letter_code
_entity_poly.pdbx_strand_id
1 'polypeptide(L)'
;MPRRFGLPSVYLAAAMATAATTAVPLAMTPASGLALRPAASEPTRPYIVTARSRVDAQDLVAEVRWRVRRYYTEALPGFATFLTAGELAELRSDRRVLAIEPDRQIHAMPASGSATPPTDTATGAGTTVYVVDSGVDDTRAEFGDRAWRAFDATGGTGRDCAGHGTRVARTVAVRAPRAWIASVRVLGCAGSGTLADLLAGLDWIRRHARGPSVVALALDGADSPALGAAVRSLVRSGVFVAGAADSGPCQVASGGQAFSASAPYLAAAAARHLERRPAAAPYAVTTSLKCTTARAAIRQNPSRSSNLLMHSGGH
;
A
#
# COMPACT_ATOMS: atom_id res chain seq x y z
N MET A 1 1.72 -39.05 -52.19
CA MET A 1 1.71 -40.39 -51.55
C MET A 1 1.43 -40.23 -50.07
N PRO A 2 0.22 -40.54 -49.59
CA PRO A 2 -0.10 -40.67 -48.18
C PRO A 2 -0.19 -42.15 -47.80
N ARG A 3 0.27 -42.55 -46.61
CA ARG A 3 -0.19 -43.76 -45.92
C ARG A 3 0.39 -43.81 -44.51
N ARG A 4 -0.33 -44.23 -43.46
CA ARG A 4 -1.75 -44.43 -43.12
C ARG A 4 -1.73 -44.86 -41.63
N PHE A 5 -2.76 -44.46 -40.87
CA PHE A 5 -3.54 -45.22 -39.86
C PHE A 5 -2.92 -46.50 -39.25
N GLY A 6 -3.03 -46.79 -37.96
CA GLY A 6 -4.18 -46.62 -37.06
C GLY A 6 -4.30 -47.90 -36.22
N LEU A 7 -4.78 -47.73 -34.99
CA LEU A 7 -5.15 -48.66 -33.91
C LEU A 7 -5.90 -49.95 -34.34
N PRO A 8 -6.46 -50.76 -33.40
CA PRO A 8 -5.92 -51.48 -32.24
C PRO A 8 -6.34 -52.97 -32.33
N SER A 9 -6.04 -53.85 -31.35
CA SER A 9 -6.97 -54.95 -30.99
C SER A 9 -6.64 -55.65 -29.67
N VAL A 10 -7.73 -55.84 -28.94
CA VAL A 10 -7.93 -56.50 -27.66
C VAL A 10 -7.91 -58.01 -27.87
N TYR A 11 -7.36 -58.77 -26.92
CA TYR A 11 -7.86 -60.11 -26.62
C TYR A 11 -7.98 -60.33 -25.12
N LEU A 12 -9.19 -60.72 -24.74
CA LEU A 12 -9.65 -61.15 -23.43
C LEU A 12 -9.76 -62.67 -23.48
N ALA A 13 -9.19 -63.41 -22.52
CA ALA A 13 -9.67 -64.75 -22.16
C ALA A 13 -9.16 -65.20 -20.78
N ALA A 14 -10.13 -65.44 -19.90
CA ALA A 14 -10.17 -66.25 -18.67
C ALA A 14 -9.58 -67.67 -18.83
N ALA A 15 -9.30 -68.51 -17.82
CA ALA A 15 -9.23 -68.44 -16.36
C ALA A 15 -8.69 -69.80 -15.81
N MET A 16 -8.32 -69.78 -14.52
CA MET A 16 -8.40 -70.86 -13.50
C MET A 16 -7.35 -72.00 -13.40
N ALA A 17 -6.82 -72.10 -12.17
CA ALA A 17 -6.77 -73.29 -11.28
C ALA A 17 -5.37 -73.65 -10.69
N THR A 18 -5.17 -73.15 -9.46
CA THR A 18 -4.71 -73.84 -8.23
C THR A 18 -3.43 -74.70 -8.21
N ALA A 19 -2.50 -74.30 -7.33
CA ALA A 19 -1.94 -75.21 -6.31
C ALA A 19 -1.55 -74.41 -5.06
N ALA A 20 -2.14 -74.79 -3.92
CA ALA A 20 -1.95 -74.16 -2.63
C ALA A 20 -0.67 -74.69 -1.94
N THR A 21 0.20 -73.78 -1.52
CA THR A 21 1.22 -74.06 -0.49
C THR A 21 0.90 -73.22 0.73
N THR A 22 0.55 -73.90 1.81
CA THR A 22 0.30 -73.34 3.15
C THR A 22 1.61 -72.80 3.73
N ALA A 23 1.83 -71.49 3.63
CA ALA A 23 2.77 -70.79 4.49
C ALA A 23 1.93 -69.98 5.50
N VAL A 24 2.05 -70.34 6.77
CA VAL A 24 1.48 -69.58 7.89
C VAL A 24 2.13 -68.19 7.87
N PRO A 25 1.39 -67.09 7.65
CA PRO A 25 1.96 -65.78 7.89
C PRO A 25 2.13 -65.65 9.41
N LEU A 26 3.37 -65.46 9.85
CA LEU A 26 3.63 -64.83 11.13
C LEU A 26 2.84 -63.53 11.15
N ALA A 27 1.80 -63.47 11.99
CA ALA A 27 1.14 -62.23 12.32
C ALA A 27 2.19 -61.34 13.00
N MET A 28 2.84 -60.46 12.23
CA MET A 28 3.48 -59.31 12.81
C MET A 28 2.35 -58.48 13.41
N THR A 29 2.28 -58.47 14.73
CA THR A 29 1.54 -57.48 15.49
C THR A 29 1.86 -56.11 14.91
N PRO A 30 0.87 -55.31 14.45
CA PRO A 30 1.15 -53.92 14.18
C PRO A 30 1.65 -53.35 15.50
N ALA A 31 2.87 -52.80 15.49
CA ALA A 31 3.32 -51.96 16.58
C ALA A 31 2.28 -50.84 16.71
N SER A 32 1.43 -50.95 17.73
CA SER A 32 0.50 -49.90 18.08
C SER A 32 1.28 -48.63 18.35
N GLY A 33 0.81 -47.54 17.74
CA GLY A 33 0.96 -46.23 18.32
C GLY A 33 2.23 -45.50 17.93
N LEU A 34 2.25 -45.01 16.70
CA LEU A 34 2.31 -43.57 16.43
C LEU A 34 1.71 -43.41 15.04
N ALA A 35 0.40 -43.15 14.97
CA ALA A 35 -0.14 -42.50 13.80
C ALA A 35 0.77 -41.30 13.54
N LEU A 36 1.40 -41.22 12.37
CA LEU A 36 1.99 -39.96 11.92
C LEU A 36 0.85 -38.96 11.95
N ARG A 37 0.77 -38.23 13.05
CA ARG A 37 -0.03 -37.02 13.15
C ARG A 37 0.50 -36.18 11.99
N PRO A 38 -0.29 -35.88 10.94
CA PRO A 38 0.19 -34.98 9.90
C PRO A 38 0.71 -33.74 10.64
N ALA A 39 2.00 -33.42 10.46
CA ALA A 39 2.61 -32.30 11.13
C ALA A 39 1.66 -31.11 10.93
N ALA A 40 1.13 -30.56 12.03
CA ALA A 40 0.18 -29.47 11.92
C ALA A 40 0.86 -28.37 11.10
N SER A 41 0.24 -27.98 9.98
CA SER A 41 0.77 -26.92 9.13
C SER A 41 1.04 -25.70 10.00
N GLU A 42 2.29 -25.27 10.06
CA GLU A 42 2.70 -24.19 10.94
C GLU A 42 1.86 -22.93 10.65
N PRO A 43 1.34 -22.23 11.68
CA PRO A 43 0.50 -21.07 11.46
C PRO A 43 1.27 -19.98 10.73
N THR A 44 0.57 -19.29 9.83
CA THR A 44 1.19 -18.29 8.97
C THR A 44 0.72 -16.89 9.36
N ARG A 45 1.59 -15.89 9.22
CA ARG A 45 1.31 -14.48 9.53
C ARG A 45 1.65 -13.59 8.34
N PRO A 46 0.95 -12.46 8.13
CA PRO A 46 1.18 -11.61 6.99
C PRO A 46 2.40 -10.69 7.22
N TYR A 47 3.26 -10.59 6.21
CA TYR A 47 4.47 -9.78 6.22
C TYR A 47 4.64 -9.01 4.91
N ILE A 48 5.31 -7.87 5.01
CA ILE A 48 5.88 -7.14 3.88
C ILE A 48 7.36 -7.49 3.79
N VAL A 49 7.79 -7.99 2.65
CA VAL A 49 9.19 -8.29 2.32
C VAL A 49 9.68 -7.21 1.36
N THR A 50 10.68 -6.45 1.79
CA THR A 50 11.38 -5.47 0.95
C THR A 50 12.69 -6.09 0.48
N ALA A 51 12.89 -6.17 -0.84
CA ALA A 51 14.13 -6.64 -1.44
C ALA A 51 15.12 -5.49 -1.67
N ARG A 52 16.39 -5.82 -1.92
CA ARG A 52 17.42 -4.82 -2.23
C ARG A 52 17.27 -4.22 -3.62
N SER A 53 16.78 -4.99 -4.58
CA SER A 53 16.52 -4.54 -5.95
C SER A 53 15.21 -5.12 -6.51
N ARG A 54 14.75 -4.57 -7.65
CA ARG A 54 13.57 -5.11 -8.35
C ARG A 54 13.80 -6.54 -8.84
N VAL A 55 15.01 -6.83 -9.33
CA VAL A 55 15.40 -8.18 -9.79
C VAL A 55 15.36 -9.15 -8.62
N ASP A 56 15.97 -8.78 -7.49
CA ASP A 56 15.90 -9.58 -6.26
C ASP A 56 14.46 -9.88 -5.82
N ALA A 57 13.57 -8.89 -5.92
CA ALA A 57 12.15 -9.08 -5.60
C ALA A 57 11.47 -10.08 -6.56
N GLN A 58 11.81 -10.05 -7.86
CA GLN A 58 11.28 -11.00 -8.85
C GLN A 58 11.73 -12.43 -8.55
N ASP A 59 13.02 -12.60 -8.26
CA ASP A 59 13.62 -13.90 -7.95
C ASP A 59 13.03 -14.48 -6.65
N LEU A 60 12.95 -13.67 -5.59
CA LEU A 60 12.32 -14.07 -4.33
C LEU A 60 10.84 -14.47 -4.52
N VAL A 61 10.06 -13.73 -5.30
CA VAL A 61 8.66 -14.08 -5.59
C VAL A 61 8.56 -15.40 -6.37
N ALA A 62 9.51 -15.66 -7.29
CA ALA A 62 9.54 -16.90 -8.06
C ALA A 62 9.83 -18.13 -7.19
N GLU A 63 10.51 -17.95 -6.05
CA GLU A 63 10.83 -18.98 -5.06
C GLU A 63 9.71 -19.17 -4.03
N VAL A 64 9.13 -18.09 -3.50
CA VAL A 64 8.13 -18.10 -2.41
C VAL A 64 6.70 -18.40 -2.95
N ARG A 65 6.58 -19.30 -3.93
CA ARG A 65 5.39 -19.45 -4.80
C ARG A 65 4.04 -19.56 -4.08
N TRP A 66 2.99 -19.09 -4.78
CA TRP A 66 1.53 -19.11 -4.52
C TRP A 66 0.98 -18.34 -3.31
N ARG A 67 1.81 -17.80 -2.40
CA ARG A 67 1.32 -17.12 -1.18
C ARG A 67 1.46 -15.60 -1.20
N VAL A 68 1.94 -15.06 -2.33
CA VAL A 68 2.08 -13.62 -2.56
C VAL A 68 0.69 -13.00 -2.71
N ARG A 69 0.33 -12.12 -1.77
CA ARG A 69 -0.90 -11.32 -1.81
C ARG A 69 -0.75 -10.10 -2.72
N ARG A 70 0.44 -9.49 -2.71
CA ARG A 70 0.75 -8.28 -3.48
C ARG A 70 2.19 -8.32 -3.93
N TYR A 71 2.42 -7.87 -5.15
CA TYR A 71 3.75 -7.64 -5.69
C TYR A 71 3.85 -6.18 -6.11
N TYR A 72 4.86 -5.48 -5.59
CA TYR A 72 5.09 -4.06 -5.84
C TYR A 72 6.26 -3.92 -6.81
N THR A 73 6.06 -3.16 -7.88
CA THR A 73 7.06 -3.07 -8.97
C THR A 73 7.67 -1.69 -9.11
N GLU A 74 7.08 -0.66 -8.50
CA GLU A 74 7.35 0.73 -8.87
C GLU A 74 7.67 1.62 -7.69
N ALA A 75 6.83 1.64 -6.65
CA ALA A 75 7.10 2.41 -5.44
C ALA A 75 8.13 1.75 -4.52
N LEU A 76 8.17 0.41 -4.50
CA LEU A 76 9.04 -0.37 -3.63
C LEU A 76 9.38 -1.71 -4.32
N PRO A 77 10.65 -2.16 -4.33
CA PRO A 77 10.98 -3.52 -4.73
C PRO A 77 10.59 -4.50 -3.61
N GLY A 78 9.45 -5.17 -3.72
CA GLY A 78 9.01 -6.08 -2.67
C GLY A 78 7.63 -6.70 -2.88
N PHE A 79 7.17 -7.44 -1.89
CA PHE A 79 5.89 -8.15 -1.92
C PHE A 79 5.29 -8.32 -0.53
N ALA A 80 3.97 -8.50 -0.47
CA ALA A 80 3.28 -8.96 0.72
C ALA A 80 2.96 -10.46 0.59
N THR A 81 3.26 -11.23 1.63
CA THR A 81 3.01 -12.68 1.66
C THR A 81 2.64 -13.14 3.07
N PHE A 82 2.15 -14.37 3.20
CA PHE A 82 2.06 -15.04 4.49
C PHE A 82 3.31 -15.90 4.70
N LEU A 83 3.88 -15.88 5.92
CA LEU A 83 5.06 -16.66 6.29
C LEU A 83 4.80 -17.46 7.58
N THR A 84 5.32 -18.67 7.66
CA THR A 84 5.54 -19.38 8.93
C THR A 84 6.75 -18.79 9.68
N ALA A 85 7.03 -19.22 10.92
CA ALA A 85 8.22 -18.74 11.64
C ALA A 85 9.51 -19.27 10.99
N GLY A 86 9.49 -20.50 10.46
CA GLY A 86 10.59 -21.06 9.68
C GLY A 86 10.88 -20.26 8.41
N GLU A 87 9.88 -20.03 7.56
CA GLU A 87 10.02 -19.25 6.32
C GLU A 87 10.49 -17.81 6.60
N LEU A 88 10.01 -17.19 7.69
CA LEU A 88 10.47 -15.87 8.11
C LEU A 88 11.95 -15.86 8.49
N ALA A 89 12.44 -16.90 9.18
CA ALA A 89 13.85 -17.01 9.56
C ALA A 89 14.76 -17.22 8.34
N GLU A 90 14.31 -18.02 7.37
CA GLU A 90 14.99 -18.22 6.09
C GLU A 90 15.09 -16.90 5.31
N LEU A 91 13.98 -16.20 5.09
CA LEU A 91 13.98 -14.93 4.35
C LEU A 91 14.80 -13.83 5.05
N ARG A 92 14.85 -13.81 6.39
CA ARG A 92 15.72 -12.86 7.12
C ARG A 92 17.20 -13.11 6.90
N SER A 93 17.58 -14.34 6.56
CA SER A 93 18.96 -14.73 6.29
C SER A 93 19.34 -14.57 4.81
N ASP A 94 18.36 -14.35 3.94
CA ASP A 94 18.58 -14.16 2.51
C ASP A 94 19.21 -12.79 2.21
N ARG A 95 20.34 -12.80 1.49
CA ARG A 95 21.09 -11.58 1.14
C ARG A 95 20.31 -10.61 0.26
N ARG A 96 19.34 -11.10 -0.50
CA ARG A 96 18.46 -10.32 -1.39
C ARG A 96 17.43 -9.50 -0.62
N VAL A 97 17.12 -9.90 0.61
CA VAL A 97 16.15 -9.20 1.47
C VAL A 97 16.83 -8.00 2.14
N LEU A 98 16.18 -6.84 2.04
CA LEU A 98 16.58 -5.61 2.71
C LEU A 98 15.93 -5.49 4.10
N ALA A 99 14.63 -5.76 4.18
CA ALA A 99 13.86 -5.66 5.41
C ALA A 99 12.61 -6.54 5.34
N ILE A 100 12.14 -7.01 6.50
CA ILE A 100 10.85 -7.68 6.65
C ILE A 100 10.12 -7.04 7.83
N GLU A 101 8.89 -6.61 7.61
CA GLU A 101 8.02 -6.07 8.66
C GLU A 101 6.64 -6.75 8.66
N PRO A 102 5.96 -6.86 9.81
CA PRO A 102 4.58 -7.35 9.84
C PRO A 102 3.67 -6.49 8.97
N ASP A 103 2.73 -7.12 8.25
CA ASP A 103 1.65 -6.38 7.58
C ASP A 103 0.64 -5.93 8.65
N ARG A 104 0.74 -4.67 9.05
CA ARG A 104 -0.07 -4.10 10.13
C ARG A 104 -1.40 -3.58 9.58
N GLN A 105 -2.39 -3.51 10.47
CA GLN A 105 -3.64 -2.82 10.17
C GLN A 105 -3.40 -1.31 10.14
N ILE A 106 -4.01 -0.66 9.15
CA ILE A 106 -3.99 0.79 8.94
C ILE A 106 -5.40 1.34 9.13
N HIS A 107 -5.54 2.49 9.75
CA HIS A 107 -6.81 3.16 10.04
C HIS A 107 -6.86 4.57 9.47
N ALA A 108 -8.07 5.01 9.14
CA ALA A 108 -8.34 6.41 8.90
C ALA A 108 -8.07 7.25 10.15
N MET A 109 -7.31 8.33 10.00
CA MET A 109 -7.12 9.31 11.06
C MET A 109 -8.32 10.26 11.12
N PRO A 110 -8.65 10.85 12.28
CA PRO A 110 -9.71 11.84 12.35
C PRO A 110 -9.47 13.01 11.38
N ALA A 111 -10.38 13.24 10.43
CA ALA A 111 -10.40 14.44 9.62
C ALA A 111 -11.09 15.58 10.39
N SER A 112 -10.32 16.55 10.86
CA SER A 112 -10.85 17.70 11.63
C SER A 112 -11.32 18.85 10.73
N GLY A 113 -12.44 19.48 11.13
CA GLY A 113 -12.80 20.85 10.81
C GLY A 113 -13.64 21.08 9.54
N SER A 114 -14.44 22.15 9.55
CA SER A 114 -15.00 22.72 8.32
C SER A 114 -13.88 23.42 7.56
N ALA A 115 -13.68 23.03 6.30
CA ALA A 115 -12.75 23.73 5.45
C ALA A 115 -13.35 25.09 5.08
N THR A 116 -12.71 26.19 5.48
CA THR A 116 -13.03 27.51 4.91
C THR A 116 -12.29 27.66 3.58
N PRO A 117 -12.92 28.24 2.54
CA PRO A 117 -12.22 28.59 1.31
C PRO A 117 -11.02 29.52 1.62
N PRO A 118 -9.87 29.33 0.95
CA PRO A 118 -8.75 30.26 1.08
C PRO A 118 -9.08 31.58 0.38
N THR A 119 -8.43 32.67 0.81
CA THR A 119 -8.47 33.98 0.15
C THR A 119 -7.51 34.10 -1.06
N ASP A 120 -6.85 32.99 -1.42
CA ASP A 120 -5.91 32.90 -2.53
C ASP A 120 -6.66 32.78 -3.87
N THR A 121 -6.12 33.36 -4.95
CA THR A 121 -6.69 33.27 -6.30
C THR A 121 -6.38 31.94 -6.99
N ALA A 122 -5.31 31.24 -6.58
CA ALA A 122 -5.02 29.90 -7.09
C ALA A 122 -6.07 28.90 -6.60
N THR A 123 -6.52 28.05 -7.52
CA THR A 123 -7.64 27.12 -7.35
C THR A 123 -7.22 25.65 -7.38
N GLY A 124 -5.94 25.35 -7.58
CA GLY A 124 -5.39 24.01 -7.80
C GLY A 124 -5.54 23.51 -9.24
N ALA A 125 -5.86 24.39 -10.19
CA ALA A 125 -6.07 24.00 -11.58
C ALA A 125 -4.83 23.32 -12.18
N GLY A 126 -5.05 22.28 -12.99
CA GLY A 126 -3.98 21.52 -13.63
C GLY A 126 -3.21 20.57 -12.70
N THR A 127 -3.60 20.45 -11.43
CA THR A 127 -3.02 19.48 -10.48
C THR A 127 -3.99 18.34 -10.18
N THR A 128 -3.45 17.12 -10.06
CA THR A 128 -4.19 15.96 -9.56
C THR A 128 -3.87 15.70 -8.10
N VAL A 129 -4.89 15.66 -7.25
CA VAL A 129 -4.80 15.23 -5.86
C VAL A 129 -5.31 13.79 -5.75
N TYR A 130 -4.40 12.87 -5.45
CA TYR A 130 -4.70 11.47 -5.14
C TYR A 130 -5.12 11.36 -3.68
N VAL A 131 -6.39 11.04 -3.44
CA VAL A 131 -6.93 10.78 -2.09
C VAL A 131 -6.77 9.30 -1.80
N VAL A 132 -5.78 8.95 -0.98
CA VAL A 132 -5.45 7.57 -0.59
C VAL A 132 -6.18 7.25 0.71
N ASP A 133 -7.33 6.56 0.61
CA ASP A 133 -8.29 6.46 1.72
C ASP A 133 -9.31 5.30 1.54
N SER A 134 -10.51 5.39 2.12
CA SER A 134 -11.63 4.43 1.98
C SER A 134 -12.36 4.47 0.64
N GLY A 135 -11.89 5.30 -0.30
CA GLY A 135 -12.56 5.64 -1.55
C GLY A 135 -13.10 7.07 -1.53
N VAL A 136 -13.65 7.53 -2.66
CA VAL A 136 -14.38 8.80 -2.77
C VAL A 136 -15.71 8.53 -3.45
N ASP A 137 -16.79 9.07 -2.90
CA ASP A 137 -18.06 9.18 -3.60
C ASP A 137 -17.95 10.28 -4.67
N ASP A 138 -17.48 9.89 -5.84
CA ASP A 138 -17.25 10.75 -7.00
C ASP A 138 -18.54 11.33 -7.60
N THR A 139 -19.71 10.81 -7.22
CA THR A 139 -21.01 11.27 -7.73
C THR A 139 -21.55 12.52 -7.03
N ARG A 140 -20.85 13.02 -6.02
CA ARG A 140 -21.25 14.23 -5.29
C ARG A 140 -21.17 15.46 -6.18
N ALA A 141 -22.23 16.27 -6.18
CA ALA A 141 -22.32 17.50 -6.98
C ALA A 141 -21.15 18.48 -6.75
N GLU A 142 -20.59 18.52 -5.54
CA GLU A 142 -19.44 19.38 -5.19
C GLU A 142 -18.13 19.01 -5.92
N PHE A 143 -18.03 17.80 -6.46
CA PHE A 143 -16.89 17.36 -7.26
C PHE A 143 -17.08 17.61 -8.76
N GLY A 144 -18.32 17.70 -9.24
CA GLY A 144 -18.61 17.79 -10.68
C GLY A 144 -17.97 16.62 -11.44
N ASP A 145 -17.29 16.91 -12.53
CA ASP A 145 -16.55 15.96 -13.36
C ASP A 145 -15.09 15.74 -12.90
N ARG A 146 -14.67 16.40 -11.81
CA ARG A 146 -13.26 16.45 -11.41
C ARG A 146 -12.81 15.28 -10.56
N ALA A 147 -13.74 14.46 -10.06
CA ALA A 147 -13.42 13.29 -9.25
C ALA A 147 -13.67 11.99 -10.02
N TRP A 148 -12.78 11.01 -9.89
CA TRP A 148 -13.01 9.65 -10.41
C TRP A 148 -12.34 8.60 -9.53
N ARG A 149 -12.80 7.35 -9.67
CA ARG A 149 -12.20 6.18 -9.03
C ARG A 149 -11.01 5.69 -9.84
N ALA A 150 -9.81 5.88 -9.30
CA ALA A 150 -8.56 5.63 -10.00
C ALA A 150 -8.02 4.22 -9.72
N PHE A 151 -8.10 3.77 -8.46
CA PHE A 151 -7.60 2.46 -8.05
C PHE A 151 -8.36 1.94 -6.82
N ASP A 152 -8.54 0.63 -6.72
CA ASP A 152 -9.11 -0.05 -5.54
C ASP A 152 -8.26 -1.27 -5.17
N ALA A 153 -7.50 -1.16 -4.08
CA ALA A 153 -6.73 -2.27 -3.53
C ALA A 153 -7.64 -3.33 -2.88
N THR A 154 -8.83 -2.98 -2.43
CA THR A 154 -9.73 -3.88 -1.69
C THR A 154 -10.43 -4.91 -2.59
N GLY A 155 -10.27 -4.81 -3.91
CA GLY A 155 -10.92 -5.69 -4.89
C GLY A 155 -12.40 -5.38 -5.11
N GLY A 156 -12.87 -4.22 -4.64
CA GLY A 156 -14.25 -3.75 -4.78
C GLY A 156 -14.47 -2.83 -5.97
N THR A 157 -15.49 -1.98 -5.86
CA THR A 157 -15.95 -1.05 -6.92
C THR A 157 -15.32 0.35 -6.81
N GLY A 158 -14.32 0.54 -5.95
CA GLY A 158 -13.74 1.84 -5.61
C GLY A 158 -14.67 2.77 -4.81
N ARG A 159 -15.93 2.38 -4.57
CA ARG A 159 -16.91 3.20 -3.85
C ARG A 159 -16.46 3.46 -2.42
N ASP A 160 -16.60 4.69 -1.96
CA ASP A 160 -16.47 5.00 -0.54
C ASP A 160 -17.68 4.49 0.25
N CYS A 161 -17.46 3.44 1.06
CA CYS A 161 -18.48 2.91 1.97
C CYS A 161 -18.23 3.29 3.44
N ALA A 162 -17.05 3.80 3.79
CA ALA A 162 -16.76 4.29 5.14
C ALA A 162 -17.05 5.80 5.28
N GLY A 163 -17.04 6.54 4.17
CA GLY A 163 -17.29 7.97 4.11
C GLY A 163 -16.10 8.85 4.49
N HIS A 164 -15.00 8.26 4.96
CA HIS A 164 -13.82 9.02 5.40
C HIS A 164 -13.11 9.68 4.23
N GLY A 165 -12.78 8.93 3.19
CA GLY A 165 -12.12 9.46 2.01
C GLY A 165 -12.95 10.52 1.28
N THR A 166 -14.27 10.39 1.25
CA THR A 166 -15.15 11.46 0.77
C THR A 166 -14.99 12.73 1.60
N ARG A 167 -14.96 12.67 2.95
CA ARG A 167 -14.71 13.86 3.78
C ARG A 167 -13.34 14.49 3.50
N VAL A 168 -12.29 13.68 3.34
CA VAL A 168 -10.95 14.15 2.97
C VAL A 168 -10.98 14.86 1.61
N ALA A 169 -11.62 14.26 0.60
CA ALA A 169 -11.78 14.82 -0.73
C ALA A 169 -12.57 16.14 -0.72
N ARG A 170 -13.61 16.26 0.12
CA ARG A 170 -14.38 17.50 0.29
C ARG A 170 -13.51 18.64 0.83
N THR A 171 -12.68 18.36 1.84
CA THR A 171 -11.72 19.36 2.36
C THR A 171 -10.75 19.84 1.28
N VAL A 172 -10.28 18.91 0.42
CA VAL A 172 -9.46 19.27 -0.74
C VAL A 172 -10.25 20.14 -1.72
N ALA A 173 -11.46 19.71 -2.11
CA ALA A 173 -12.30 20.40 -3.08
C ALA A 173 -12.66 21.84 -2.66
N VAL A 174 -12.91 22.08 -1.37
CA VAL A 174 -13.21 23.44 -0.88
C VAL A 174 -12.01 24.37 -1.01
N ARG A 175 -10.78 23.86 -0.86
CA ARG A 175 -9.55 24.66 -0.82
C ARG A 175 -8.75 24.67 -2.11
N ALA A 176 -9.01 23.72 -3.00
CA ALA A 176 -8.46 23.62 -4.34
C ALA A 176 -9.61 23.28 -5.31
N PRO A 177 -10.56 24.21 -5.52
CA PRO A 177 -11.83 23.95 -6.22
C PRO A 177 -11.71 23.55 -7.70
N ARG A 178 -10.54 23.73 -8.32
CA ARG A 178 -10.29 23.31 -9.71
C ARG A 178 -9.24 22.20 -9.83
N ALA A 179 -8.79 21.63 -8.72
CA ALA A 179 -7.97 20.42 -8.76
C ALA A 179 -8.79 19.20 -9.18
N TRP A 180 -8.13 18.29 -9.89
CA TRP A 180 -8.61 16.95 -10.16
C TRP A 180 -8.46 16.08 -8.89
N ILE A 181 -9.42 15.19 -8.62
CA ILE A 181 -9.43 14.30 -7.46
C ILE A 181 -9.43 12.85 -7.94
N ALA A 182 -8.31 12.16 -7.75
CA ALA A 182 -8.18 10.75 -8.06
C ALA A 182 -8.37 9.91 -6.79
N SER A 183 -9.41 9.09 -6.73
CA SER A 183 -9.65 8.21 -5.59
C SER A 183 -8.80 6.95 -5.66
N VAL A 184 -7.99 6.72 -4.63
CA VAL A 184 -7.16 5.53 -4.46
C VAL A 184 -7.62 4.83 -3.19
N ARG A 185 -8.47 3.83 -3.36
CA ARG A 185 -9.08 3.12 -2.23
C ARG A 185 -8.14 2.04 -1.69
N VAL A 186 -7.79 2.19 -0.41
CA VAL A 186 -6.90 1.27 0.34
C VAL A 186 -7.51 0.83 1.68
N LEU A 187 -8.63 1.42 2.10
CA LEU A 187 -9.39 1.00 3.28
C LEU A 187 -10.73 0.36 2.89
N GLY A 188 -11.16 -0.60 3.72
CA GLY A 188 -12.48 -1.21 3.68
C GLY A 188 -13.57 -0.35 4.32
N CYS A 189 -14.80 -0.88 4.38
CA CYS A 189 -15.97 -0.15 4.89
C CYS A 189 -15.93 0.13 6.40
N ALA A 190 -15.10 -0.61 7.14
CA ALA A 190 -14.86 -0.36 8.56
C ALA A 190 -13.86 0.80 8.82
N GLY A 191 -13.39 1.49 7.77
CA GLY A 191 -12.39 2.56 7.92
C GLY A 191 -10.98 2.06 8.26
N SER A 192 -10.71 0.77 8.03
CA SER A 192 -9.42 0.14 8.20
C SER A 192 -9.01 -0.69 6.99
N GLY A 193 -7.71 -0.93 6.84
CA GLY A 193 -7.09 -1.68 5.75
C GLY A 193 -5.76 -2.27 6.20
N THR A 194 -4.94 -2.74 5.26
CA THR A 194 -3.61 -3.29 5.56
C THR A 194 -2.49 -2.40 5.00
N LEU A 195 -1.30 -2.47 5.60
CA LEU A 195 -0.12 -1.83 5.04
C LEU A 195 0.12 -2.30 3.60
N ALA A 196 -0.17 -3.59 3.30
CA ALA A 196 -0.10 -4.11 1.95
C ALA A 196 -1.04 -3.41 0.95
N ASP A 197 -2.24 -3.01 1.38
CA ASP A 197 -3.20 -2.24 0.57
C ASP A 197 -2.75 -0.81 0.33
N LEU A 198 -2.25 -0.17 1.39
CA LEU A 198 -1.67 1.16 1.30
C LEU A 198 -0.50 1.19 0.30
N LEU A 199 0.44 0.25 0.43
CA LEU A 199 1.60 0.15 -0.47
C LEU A 199 1.17 -0.11 -1.92
N ALA A 200 0.14 -0.93 -2.16
CA ALA A 200 -0.38 -1.15 -3.51
C ALA A 200 -0.96 0.13 -4.13
N GLY A 201 -1.65 0.95 -3.32
CA GLY A 201 -2.14 2.25 -3.76
C GLY A 201 -1.02 3.21 -4.16
N LEU A 202 0.03 3.32 -3.33
CA LEU A 202 1.19 4.16 -3.63
C LEU A 202 1.97 3.64 -4.86
N ASP A 203 2.11 2.33 -4.99
CA ASP A 203 2.72 1.66 -6.13
C ASP A 203 1.95 1.94 -7.43
N TRP A 204 0.62 1.94 -7.38
CA TRP A 204 -0.22 2.34 -8.51
C TRP A 204 -0.03 3.83 -8.85
N ILE A 205 0.00 4.72 -7.86
CA ILE A 205 0.24 6.16 -8.08
C ILE A 205 1.60 6.37 -8.74
N ARG A 206 2.65 5.68 -8.28
CA ARG A 206 4.01 5.80 -8.84
C ARG A 206 4.06 5.46 -10.33
N ARG A 207 3.19 4.55 -10.81
CA ARG A 207 3.05 4.20 -12.23
C ARG A 207 2.27 5.23 -13.05
N HIS A 208 1.20 5.75 -12.48
CA HIS A 208 0.16 6.44 -13.24
C HIS A 208 0.18 7.96 -13.06
N ALA A 209 0.85 8.48 -12.03
CA ALA A 209 0.93 9.91 -11.80
C ALA A 209 1.64 10.61 -12.97
N ARG A 210 0.99 11.66 -13.49
CA ARG A 210 1.47 12.51 -14.58
C ARG A 210 1.23 13.96 -14.22
N GLY A 211 2.12 14.83 -14.71
CA GLY A 211 2.04 16.27 -14.44
C GLY A 211 2.09 16.58 -12.93
N PRO A 212 1.63 17.79 -12.54
CA PRO A 212 1.60 18.18 -11.15
C PRO A 212 0.70 17.24 -10.33
N SER A 213 1.29 16.57 -9.34
CA SER A 213 0.65 15.49 -8.60
C SER A 213 0.88 15.64 -7.10
N VAL A 214 -0.19 15.47 -6.33
CA VAL A 214 -0.21 15.55 -4.87
C VAL A 214 -0.90 14.31 -4.31
N VAL A 215 -0.32 13.66 -3.31
CA VAL A 215 -0.98 12.61 -2.52
C VAL A 215 -1.48 13.20 -1.22
N ALA A 216 -2.76 12.99 -0.90
CA ALA A 216 -3.32 13.22 0.42
C ALA A 216 -3.43 11.87 1.15
N LEU A 217 -2.63 11.69 2.20
CA LEU A 217 -2.57 10.47 3.00
C LEU A 217 -2.98 10.78 4.44
N ALA A 218 -4.27 10.64 4.74
CA ALA A 218 -4.88 10.93 6.04
C ALA A 218 -5.13 9.64 6.86
N LEU A 219 -4.17 8.72 6.83
CA LEU A 219 -4.24 7.38 7.43
C LEU A 219 -3.12 7.23 8.46
N ASP A 220 -3.20 6.27 9.39
CA ASP A 220 -2.10 5.93 10.30
C ASP A 220 -1.01 5.07 9.61
N GLY A 221 -0.04 4.52 10.38
CA GLY A 221 1.07 3.71 9.85
C GLY A 221 2.48 4.31 9.98
N ALA A 222 2.70 5.20 10.96
CA ALA A 222 4.01 5.81 11.14
C ALA A 222 4.95 4.71 11.65
N ASP A 223 6.24 4.84 11.35
CA ASP A 223 7.27 3.85 11.65
C ASP A 223 7.36 2.63 10.73
N SER A 224 6.59 2.56 9.62
CA SER A 224 6.78 1.53 8.60
C SER A 224 7.95 1.86 7.65
N PRO A 225 9.03 1.05 7.61
CA PRO A 225 10.13 1.25 6.65
C PRO A 225 9.68 1.13 5.20
N ALA A 226 8.79 0.20 4.86
CA ALA A 226 8.27 0.01 3.51
C ALA A 226 7.42 1.22 3.09
N LEU A 227 6.56 1.74 3.97
CA LEU A 227 5.79 2.96 3.69
C LEU A 227 6.72 4.16 3.44
N GLY A 228 7.72 4.34 4.31
CA GLY A 228 8.72 5.40 4.14
C GLY A 228 9.49 5.27 2.82
N ALA A 229 9.86 4.04 2.42
CA ALA A 229 10.53 3.79 1.14
C ALA A 229 9.63 4.10 -0.07
N ALA A 230 8.36 3.70 -0.02
CA ALA A 230 7.37 3.99 -1.06
C ALA A 230 7.14 5.51 -1.20
N VAL A 231 6.91 6.22 -0.09
CA VAL A 231 6.74 7.68 -0.09
C VAL A 231 7.97 8.38 -0.67
N ARG A 232 9.19 7.99 -0.26
CA ARG A 232 10.43 8.53 -0.85
C ARG A 232 10.50 8.28 -2.36
N SER A 233 10.03 7.13 -2.85
CA SER A 233 9.99 6.83 -4.28
C SER A 233 9.05 7.76 -5.06
N LEU A 234 7.86 8.06 -4.51
CA LEU A 234 6.92 9.02 -5.09
C LEU A 234 7.49 10.44 -5.11
N VAL A 235 8.10 10.87 -4.01
CA VAL A 235 8.74 12.19 -3.91
C VAL A 235 9.87 12.34 -4.94
N ARG A 236 10.70 11.31 -5.12
CA ARG A 236 11.73 11.30 -6.17
C ARG A 236 11.17 11.35 -7.58
N SER A 237 9.95 10.86 -7.81
CA SER A 237 9.26 11.01 -9.11
C SER A 237 8.52 12.33 -9.29
N GLY A 238 8.68 13.29 -8.37
CA GLY A 238 8.06 14.62 -8.46
C GLY A 238 6.66 14.71 -7.87
N VAL A 239 6.16 13.65 -7.23
CA VAL A 239 4.84 13.67 -6.56
C VAL A 239 5.01 14.26 -5.17
N PHE A 240 4.28 15.32 -4.84
CA PHE A 240 4.26 15.85 -3.48
C PHE A 240 3.38 14.95 -2.61
N VAL A 241 3.87 14.53 -1.44
CA VAL A 241 3.09 13.68 -0.53
C VAL A 241 2.75 14.47 0.74
N ALA A 242 1.47 14.82 0.86
CA ALA A 242 0.87 15.33 2.08
C ALA A 242 0.39 14.15 2.93
N GLY A 243 1.33 13.54 3.63
CA GLY A 243 1.11 12.68 4.79
C GLY A 243 2.01 13.16 5.91
N ALA A 244 1.90 12.61 7.11
CA ALA A 244 2.98 12.82 8.06
C ALA A 244 4.17 11.93 7.70
N ALA A 245 5.38 12.46 7.88
CA ALA A 245 6.59 11.67 7.91
C ALA A 245 7.67 12.42 8.71
N ASP A 246 8.26 11.64 9.63
CA ASP A 246 9.42 11.86 10.50
C ASP A 246 9.40 13.13 11.38
N SER A 247 9.11 12.88 12.66
CA SER A 247 9.38 13.80 13.73
C SER A 247 10.82 13.65 14.21
N GLY A 248 11.78 14.24 13.50
CA GLY A 248 13.01 14.66 14.18
C GLY A 248 12.63 15.42 15.47
N PRO A 249 13.49 15.41 16.50
CA PRO A 249 13.26 14.99 17.92
C PRO A 249 11.90 15.28 18.60
N CYS A 250 10.78 15.26 17.88
CA CYS A 250 9.44 15.32 18.44
C CYS A 250 8.95 13.89 18.66
N GLN A 251 8.51 13.60 19.87
CA GLN A 251 8.14 12.25 20.29
C GLN A 251 6.94 11.73 19.48
N VAL A 252 7.10 10.55 18.89
CA VAL A 252 6.00 9.67 18.50
C VAL A 252 5.20 9.36 19.76
N ALA A 253 3.89 9.61 19.76
CA ALA A 253 3.04 9.24 20.90
C ALA A 253 3.13 7.71 21.11
N SER A 254 3.05 7.25 22.37
CA SER A 254 3.09 5.83 22.73
C SER A 254 2.09 5.04 21.87
N GLY A 255 2.60 4.21 20.93
CA GLY A 255 1.77 3.42 20.01
C GLY A 255 2.00 3.62 18.50
N GLY A 256 3.00 4.41 18.07
CA GLY A 256 3.38 4.49 16.65
C GLY A 256 2.43 5.30 15.76
N GLN A 257 1.60 6.17 16.36
CA GLN A 257 0.73 7.09 15.63
C GLN A 257 1.49 8.39 15.37
N ALA A 258 1.90 8.64 14.13
CA ALA A 258 2.36 9.96 13.70
C ALA A 258 1.70 10.31 12.37
N PHE A 259 0.44 10.76 12.41
CA PHE A 259 -0.25 11.35 11.26
C PHE A 259 -1.06 12.57 11.64
N SER A 260 -1.22 13.49 10.69
CA SER A 260 -1.92 14.76 10.92
C SER A 260 -3.24 14.81 10.19
N ALA A 261 -4.28 15.18 10.93
CA ALA A 261 -5.57 15.62 10.41
C ALA A 261 -5.46 16.77 9.38
N SER A 262 -4.30 17.43 9.29
CA SER A 262 -4.04 18.53 8.35
C SER A 262 -3.66 18.07 6.93
N ALA A 263 -3.44 16.77 6.69
CA ALA A 263 -3.07 16.23 5.39
C ALA A 263 -3.92 16.77 4.21
N PRO A 264 -5.26 16.76 4.23
CA PRO A 264 -6.07 17.32 3.14
C PRO A 264 -5.87 18.82 2.93
N TYR A 265 -5.61 19.59 4.00
CA TYR A 265 -5.36 21.03 3.91
C TYR A 265 -4.02 21.33 3.24
N LEU A 266 -2.99 20.56 3.60
CA LEU A 266 -1.66 20.65 2.99
C LEU A 266 -1.69 20.21 1.53
N ALA A 267 -2.43 19.14 1.21
CA ALA A 267 -2.61 18.69 -0.16
C ALA A 267 -3.23 19.79 -1.04
N ALA A 268 -4.29 20.44 -0.56
CA ALA A 268 -4.92 21.54 -1.29
C ALA A 268 -4.01 22.77 -1.42
N ALA A 269 -3.18 23.07 -0.42
CA ALA A 269 -2.20 24.15 -0.51
C ALA A 269 -1.07 23.81 -1.51
N ALA A 270 -0.60 22.57 -1.53
CA ALA A 270 0.36 22.08 -2.52
C ALA A 270 -0.20 22.17 -3.93
N ALA A 271 -1.46 21.77 -4.15
CA ALA A 271 -2.10 21.86 -5.45
C ALA A 271 -2.16 23.30 -5.98
N ARG A 272 -2.52 24.25 -5.13
CA ARG A 272 -2.51 25.69 -5.49
C ARG A 272 -1.11 26.24 -5.73
N HIS A 273 -0.10 25.74 -5.03
CA HIS A 273 1.29 26.10 -5.33
C HIS A 273 1.68 25.58 -6.72
N LEU A 274 1.35 24.33 -7.02
CA LEU A 274 1.68 23.66 -8.26
C LEU A 274 0.94 24.24 -9.49
N GLU A 275 -0.26 24.80 -9.33
CA GLU A 275 -0.91 25.58 -10.39
C GLU A 275 -0.01 26.73 -10.89
N ARG A 276 0.61 27.47 -9.95
CA ARG A 276 1.49 28.59 -10.29
C ARG A 276 2.90 28.16 -10.67
N ARG A 277 3.33 26.99 -10.19
CA ARG A 277 4.67 26.45 -10.41
C ARG A 277 4.58 24.96 -10.79
N PRO A 278 4.09 24.62 -12.00
CA PRO A 278 3.81 23.22 -12.37
C PRO A 278 5.03 22.29 -12.34
N ALA A 279 6.24 22.85 -12.50
CA ALA A 279 7.51 22.13 -12.47
C ALA A 279 8.22 22.17 -11.09
N ALA A 280 7.58 22.71 -10.04
CA ALA A 280 8.21 22.78 -8.73
C ALA A 280 8.45 21.37 -8.17
N ALA A 281 9.70 21.11 -7.78
CA ALA A 281 10.04 19.88 -7.07
C ALA A 281 9.37 19.84 -5.68
N PRO A 282 9.05 18.64 -5.14
CA PRO A 282 8.37 18.51 -3.84
C PRO A 282 9.06 19.22 -2.67
N TYR A 283 10.40 19.33 -2.68
CA TYR A 283 11.13 20.08 -1.65
C TYR A 283 10.80 21.59 -1.70
N ALA A 284 10.66 22.16 -2.90
CA ALA A 284 10.33 23.58 -3.09
C ALA A 284 8.89 23.87 -2.66
N VAL A 285 7.96 22.95 -2.95
CA VAL A 285 6.58 23.00 -2.43
C VAL A 285 6.59 22.99 -0.90
N THR A 286 7.32 22.05 -0.28
CA THR A 286 7.48 22.00 1.18
C THR A 286 7.99 23.31 1.74
N THR A 287 9.09 23.85 1.21
CA THR A 287 9.67 25.11 1.67
C THR A 287 8.67 26.25 1.56
N SER A 288 7.95 26.36 0.43
CA SER A 288 6.91 27.37 0.25
C SER A 288 5.79 27.23 1.29
N LEU A 289 5.33 26.00 1.57
CA LEU A 289 4.26 25.78 2.54
C LEU A 289 4.72 26.13 3.96
N LYS A 290 5.95 25.74 4.36
CA LYS A 290 6.53 26.15 5.66
C LYS A 290 6.64 27.68 5.79
N CYS A 291 7.10 28.35 4.74
CA CYS A 291 7.24 29.81 4.75
C CYS A 291 5.90 30.55 4.76
N THR A 292 4.83 29.97 4.21
CA THR A 292 3.51 30.61 4.13
C THR A 292 2.64 30.34 5.36
N THR A 293 2.79 29.19 6.01
CA THR A 293 2.08 28.87 7.27
C THR A 293 2.64 29.61 8.49
N ALA A 294 3.89 30.11 8.42
CA ALA A 294 4.54 30.82 9.52
C ALA A 294 4.29 32.36 9.56
N ARG A 295 3.77 32.97 8.47
CA ARG A 295 3.75 34.44 8.31
C ARG A 295 2.83 35.21 9.26
N ALA A 296 1.90 34.55 9.95
CA ALA A 296 0.94 35.22 10.84
C ALA A 296 0.89 34.64 12.28
N ALA A 297 1.68 33.60 12.57
CA ALA A 297 1.61 32.86 13.84
C ALA A 297 2.83 33.05 14.77
N ILE A 298 3.91 33.70 14.31
CA ILE A 298 5.17 33.80 15.06
C ILE A 298 5.42 35.26 15.48
N ARG A 299 5.19 35.57 16.76
CA ARG A 299 5.67 36.79 17.44
C ARG A 299 6.71 36.36 18.48
N GLN A 300 7.99 36.34 18.09
CA GLN A 300 9.17 35.81 18.81
C GLN A 300 9.41 34.30 18.61
N ASN A 301 10.60 33.98 18.11
CA ASN A 301 11.09 32.62 17.87
C ASN A 301 12.48 32.46 18.51
N PRO A 302 12.58 32.05 19.79
CA PRO A 302 13.82 31.54 20.33
C PRO A 302 13.82 30.02 20.13
N SER A 303 14.22 29.59 18.94
CA SER A 303 14.52 28.20 18.57
C SER A 303 13.36 27.17 18.62
N ARG A 304 13.16 26.50 17.48
CA ARG A 304 12.36 25.27 17.25
C ARG A 304 10.87 25.51 16.93
N SER A 305 10.54 25.50 15.64
CA SER A 305 9.16 25.65 15.13
C SER A 305 8.35 24.35 15.21
N SER A 306 7.08 24.46 15.60
CA SER A 306 6.10 23.40 15.87
C SER A 306 5.34 22.84 14.64
N ASN A 307 5.91 22.88 13.43
CA ASN A 307 5.26 22.33 12.22
C ASN A 307 6.15 21.30 11.50
N LEU A 308 6.26 20.09 12.08
CA LEU A 308 6.97 18.90 11.57
C LEU A 308 6.12 18.08 10.59
N LEU A 309 5.54 18.73 9.59
CA LEU A 309 4.48 18.13 8.74
C LEU A 309 4.86 17.83 7.30
N MET A 310 6.14 17.87 6.95
CA MET A 310 6.54 17.77 5.54
C MET A 310 7.85 17.00 5.38
N HIS A 311 7.78 15.85 4.73
CA HIS A 311 8.96 15.22 4.16
C HIS A 311 9.34 15.93 2.86
N SER A 312 10.45 16.65 2.88
CA SER A 312 11.00 17.39 1.74
C SER A 312 12.18 16.71 1.05
N GLY A 313 12.44 15.42 1.28
CA GLY A 313 13.56 14.73 0.63
C GLY A 313 14.90 15.48 0.74
N GLY A 314 15.18 16.07 1.92
CA GLY A 314 16.52 16.57 2.22
C GLY A 314 17.44 15.38 2.46
N HIS A 315 18.63 15.44 1.84
CA HIS A 315 19.67 14.40 1.73
C HIS A 315 19.80 13.42 2.90
#